data_AF-F8NR58-F1
#
_entry.id   AF-F8NR58-F1
#
_cell.length_a   1.000
_cell.length_b   1.000
_cell.length_c   1.000
_cell.angle_alpha   90.00
_cell.angle_beta   90.00
_cell.angle_gamma   90.00
#
_symmetry.space_group_name_H-M   'P 1'
#
loop_
_entity.id
_entity.type
_entity.pdbx_description
1 polymer ?
#
loop_
_entity_poly.entity_id
_entity_poly.type
_entity_poly.pdbx_seq_one_letter_code
_entity_poly.pdbx_strand_id
1 'polypeptide(L)'
;MSLQSQDMNVLLHAMRVQIAELTSQLAEIQANPPVATPSVEKKFNKKVEVVADPGAFEGDRARFAEWWIKLQIWVKANWDAFADDFEVATAVLSRLKGPVAGRYAQVRLQECYTAGVWPTWDDLKTEIEKYFKPQAERNMRTDDFVTRFLALSIQGGLGNEHAVELLERNVNPRIAEQIYLQDT
;
A
#
# COMPACT_ATOMS: atom_id res chain seq x y z
N MET A 1 59.64 -31.20 7.24
CA MET A 1 58.47 -30.38 6.84
C MET A 1 57.59 -31.16 5.84
N SER A 2 56.88 -32.21 6.28
CA SER A 2 56.15 -33.10 5.34
C SER A 2 54.73 -33.52 5.80
N LEU A 3 54.25 -33.04 6.95
CA LEU A 3 52.94 -33.45 7.49
C LEU A 3 51.77 -32.54 7.06
N GLN A 4 51.99 -31.23 6.88
CA GLN A 4 50.91 -30.31 6.49
C GLN A 4 50.45 -30.47 5.02
N SER A 5 51.33 -30.94 4.12
CA SER A 5 50.98 -31.13 2.71
C SER A 5 50.14 -32.38 2.46
N GLN A 6 50.28 -33.42 3.29
CA GLN A 6 49.47 -34.64 3.18
C GLN A 6 48.01 -34.37 3.54
N ASP A 7 47.78 -33.57 4.58
CA ASP A 7 46.43 -33.23 5.07
C ASP A 7 45.64 -32.38 4.06
N MET A 8 46.33 -31.42 3.43
CA MET A 8 45.72 -30.58 2.37
C MET A 8 45.33 -31.38 1.13
N ASN A 9 46.15 -32.38 0.76
CA ASN A 9 45.86 -33.25 -0.38
C ASN A 9 44.70 -34.20 -0.10
N VAL A 10 44.57 -34.68 1.15
CA VAL A 10 43.42 -35.49 1.59
C VAL A 10 42.13 -34.68 1.57
N LEU A 11 42.17 -33.44 2.08
CA LEU A 11 41.02 -32.53 2.02
C LEU A 11 40.62 -32.20 0.57
N LEU A 12 41.60 -31.91 -0.28
CA LEU A 12 41.35 -31.61 -1.69
C LEU A 12 40.79 -32.81 -2.46
N HIS A 13 41.24 -34.03 -2.12
CA HIS A 13 40.66 -35.26 -2.67
C HIS A 13 39.22 -35.47 -2.16
N ALA A 14 38.97 -35.26 -0.87
CA ALA A 14 37.62 -35.39 -0.29
C ALA A 14 36.63 -34.41 -0.94
N MET A 15 37.04 -33.16 -1.16
CA MET A 15 36.22 -32.16 -1.85
C MET A 15 35.93 -32.55 -3.30
N ARG A 16 36.90 -33.10 -4.03
CA ARG A 16 36.69 -33.60 -5.40
C ARG A 16 35.68 -34.74 -5.45
N VAL A 17 35.72 -35.64 -4.47
CA VAL A 17 34.75 -36.75 -4.36
C VAL A 17 33.35 -36.20 -4.08
N GLN A 18 33.19 -35.22 -3.18
CA GLN A 18 31.90 -34.59 -2.92
C GLN A 18 31.33 -33.86 -4.16
N ILE A 19 32.16 -33.15 -4.92
CA ILE A 19 31.72 -32.47 -6.14
C ILE A 19 31.27 -33.49 -7.18
N ALA A 20 31.99 -34.60 -7.35
CA ALA A 20 31.61 -35.66 -8.28
C ALA A 20 30.27 -36.31 -7.89
N GLU A 21 30.07 -36.57 -6.60
CA GLU A 21 28.83 -37.13 -6.06
C GLU A 21 27.64 -36.20 -6.28
N LEU A 22 27.76 -34.92 -5.94
CA LEU A 22 26.71 -33.93 -6.18
C LEU A 22 26.41 -33.74 -7.67
N THR A 23 27.43 -33.83 -8.53
CA THR A 23 27.26 -33.77 -9.99
C THR A 23 26.52 -35.00 -10.52
N SER A 24 26.78 -36.18 -9.96
CA SER A 24 26.05 -37.41 -10.28
C SER A 24 24.58 -37.32 -9.88
N GLN A 25 24.29 -36.81 -8.67
CA GLN A 25 22.93 -36.61 -8.19
C GLN A 25 22.15 -35.61 -9.06
N LEU A 26 22.78 -34.52 -9.49
CA LEU A 26 22.16 -33.57 -10.43
C LEU A 26 21.88 -34.20 -11.80
N ALA A 27 22.80 -35.03 -12.31
CA ALA A 27 22.62 -35.74 -13.56
C ALA A 27 21.49 -36.77 -13.49
N GLU A 28 21.31 -37.46 -12.36
CA GLU A 28 20.18 -38.36 -12.14
C GLU A 28 18.84 -37.62 -12.10
N ILE A 29 18.78 -36.44 -11.45
CA ILE A 29 17.57 -35.59 -11.43
C ILE A 29 17.25 -35.05 -12.84
N GLN A 30 18.25 -34.78 -13.67
CA GLN A 30 18.06 -34.34 -15.06
C GLN A 30 17.70 -35.48 -16.01
N ALA A 31 18.24 -36.69 -15.80
CA ALA A 31 17.99 -37.86 -16.64
C ALA A 31 16.63 -38.51 -16.34
N ASN A 32 16.20 -38.47 -15.09
CA ASN A 32 14.87 -38.87 -14.64
C ASN A 32 14.17 -37.64 -14.03
N PRO A 33 13.63 -36.71 -14.85
CA PRO A 33 12.76 -35.69 -14.31
C PRO A 33 11.65 -36.43 -13.54
N PRO A 34 11.34 -36.01 -12.30
CA PRO A 34 10.22 -36.62 -11.59
C PRO A 34 9.03 -36.58 -12.55
N VAL A 35 8.42 -37.74 -12.80
CA VAL A 35 7.08 -37.80 -13.39
C VAL A 35 6.32 -36.71 -12.68
N ALA A 36 5.81 -35.74 -13.44
CA ALA A 36 5.08 -34.63 -12.87
C ALA A 36 4.02 -35.21 -11.92
N THR A 37 4.31 -35.24 -10.62
CA THR A 37 3.31 -34.90 -9.63
C THR A 37 2.69 -33.65 -10.22
N PRO A 38 1.35 -33.58 -10.36
CA PRO A 38 0.75 -32.41 -10.96
C PRO A 38 1.27 -31.25 -10.14
N SER A 39 2.23 -30.52 -10.74
CA SER A 39 2.54 -29.18 -10.33
C SER A 39 1.16 -28.60 -10.32
N VAL A 40 0.71 -28.17 -9.15
CA VAL A 40 -0.46 -27.32 -9.09
C VAL A 40 0.03 -26.05 -9.77
N GLU A 41 0.13 -26.07 -11.12
CA GLU A 41 -0.45 -25.06 -11.95
C GLU A 41 -1.79 -24.84 -11.30
N LYS A 42 -1.81 -23.89 -10.36
CA LYS A 42 -3.00 -23.28 -9.84
C LYS A 42 -3.54 -22.59 -11.09
N LYS A 43 -4.22 -23.40 -11.89
CA LYS A 43 -4.96 -23.03 -13.06
C LYS A 43 -5.81 -21.89 -12.56
N PHE A 44 -5.49 -20.67 -12.99
CA PHE A 44 -6.38 -19.52 -12.88
C PHE A 44 -7.60 -19.73 -13.82
N ASN A 45 -8.18 -20.94 -13.78
CA ASN A 45 -9.32 -21.39 -14.56
C ASN A 45 -10.59 -21.14 -13.77
N LYS A 46 -10.68 -19.98 -13.12
CA LYS A 46 -11.96 -19.42 -12.74
C LYS A 46 -12.02 -18.02 -13.30
N LYS A 47 -12.42 -17.94 -14.58
CA LYS A 47 -13.03 -16.73 -15.13
C LYS A 47 -14.29 -16.47 -14.31
N VAL A 48 -14.15 -15.64 -13.29
CA VAL A 48 -15.24 -14.89 -12.68
C VAL A 48 -14.88 -13.44 -12.93
N GLU A 49 -15.15 -13.02 -14.16
CA GLU A 49 -15.20 -11.62 -14.59
C GLU A 49 -16.47 -10.97 -13.98
N VAL A 50 -16.70 -11.13 -12.67
CA VAL A 50 -17.96 -10.67 -12.05
C VAL A 50 -17.83 -9.24 -11.54
N VAL A 51 -16.61 -8.74 -11.28
CA VAL A 51 -16.39 -7.33 -10.90
C VAL A 51 -15.21 -6.77 -11.66
N ALA A 52 -15.46 -5.68 -12.38
CA ALA A 52 -14.45 -4.94 -13.13
C ALA A 52 -13.33 -4.46 -12.18
N ASP A 53 -12.10 -4.47 -12.70
CA ASP A 53 -10.95 -3.90 -12.01
C ASP A 53 -11.23 -2.42 -11.63
N PRO A 54 -10.98 -2.00 -10.37
CA PRO A 54 -11.21 -0.63 -9.93
C PRO A 54 -10.28 0.40 -10.61
N GLY A 55 -9.26 -0.06 -11.33
CA GLY A 55 -8.26 0.79 -11.95
C GLY A 55 -7.22 1.32 -10.95
N ALA A 56 -6.27 2.07 -11.48
CA ALA A 56 -5.22 2.68 -10.68
C ALA A 56 -5.73 3.93 -9.94
N PHE A 57 -5.21 4.14 -8.72
CA PHE A 57 -5.42 5.35 -7.94
C PHE A 57 -4.12 6.09 -7.74
N GLU A 58 -4.10 7.36 -8.12
CA GLU A 58 -2.88 8.18 -8.12
C GLU A 58 -2.67 9.00 -6.84
N GLY A 59 -3.68 9.03 -5.95
CA GLY A 59 -3.66 9.83 -4.72
C GLY A 59 -4.59 11.04 -4.71
N ASP A 60 -5.41 11.23 -5.75
CA ASP A 60 -6.40 12.32 -5.79
C ASP A 60 -7.52 12.11 -4.76
N ARG A 61 -7.51 12.94 -3.71
CA ARG A 61 -8.48 12.89 -2.61
C ARG A 61 -9.93 13.05 -3.07
N ALA A 62 -10.20 13.83 -4.11
CA ALA A 62 -11.56 14.04 -4.60
C ALA A 62 -12.16 12.75 -5.19
N ARG A 63 -11.31 11.91 -5.78
CA ARG A 63 -11.70 10.64 -6.41
C ARG A 63 -11.57 9.43 -5.48
N PHE A 64 -11.02 9.64 -4.28
CA PHE A 64 -10.79 8.55 -3.32
C PHE A 64 -12.09 7.81 -2.98
N ALA A 65 -13.19 8.51 -2.68
CA ALA A 65 -14.44 7.86 -2.29
C ALA A 65 -14.99 6.93 -3.39
N GLU A 66 -15.00 7.40 -4.64
CA GLU A 66 -15.49 6.62 -5.78
C GLU A 66 -14.59 5.39 -6.04
N TRP A 67 -13.28 5.60 -6.06
CA TRP A 67 -12.32 4.53 -6.29
C TRP A 67 -12.30 3.51 -5.13
N TRP A 68 -12.36 4.00 -3.89
CA TRP A 68 -12.27 3.17 -2.68
C TRP A 68 -13.43 2.19 -2.58
N ILE A 69 -14.66 2.63 -2.87
CA ILE A 69 -15.82 1.74 -2.90
C ILE A 69 -15.66 0.67 -3.98
N LYS A 70 -15.18 1.04 -5.18
CA LYS A 70 -14.91 0.08 -6.27
C LYS A 70 -13.87 -0.97 -5.86
N LEU A 71 -12.79 -0.54 -5.20
CA LEU A 71 -11.75 -1.44 -4.71
C LEU A 71 -12.28 -2.40 -3.64
N GLN A 72 -13.05 -1.91 -2.66
CA GLN A 72 -13.61 -2.76 -1.61
C GLN A 72 -14.55 -3.84 -2.16
N ILE A 73 -15.40 -3.47 -3.13
CA ILE A 73 -16.28 -4.43 -3.81
C ILE A 73 -15.44 -5.45 -4.58
N TRP A 74 -14.41 -5.00 -5.30
CA TRP A 74 -13.53 -5.87 -6.06
C TRP A 74 -12.80 -6.87 -5.15
N VAL A 75 -12.19 -6.45 -4.03
CA VAL A 75 -11.54 -7.35 -3.08
C VAL A 75 -12.52 -8.37 -2.52
N LYS A 76 -13.73 -7.93 -2.13
CA LYS A 76 -14.75 -8.84 -1.58
C LYS A 76 -15.27 -9.84 -2.61
N ALA A 77 -15.44 -9.44 -3.86
CA ALA A 77 -15.87 -10.33 -4.93
C ALA A 77 -14.80 -11.34 -5.34
N ASN A 78 -13.53 -11.01 -5.16
CA ASN A 78 -12.38 -11.87 -5.46
C ASN A 78 -11.83 -12.59 -4.22
N TRP A 79 -12.52 -12.53 -3.07
CA TRP A 79 -12.00 -13.00 -1.79
C TRP A 79 -11.51 -14.45 -1.84
N ASP A 80 -12.32 -15.36 -2.38
CA ASP A 80 -11.99 -16.79 -2.49
C ASP A 80 -10.83 -17.09 -3.45
N ALA A 81 -10.42 -16.13 -4.28
CA ALA A 81 -9.29 -16.28 -5.18
C ALA A 81 -7.95 -15.99 -4.49
N PHE A 82 -7.96 -15.22 -3.39
CA PHE A 82 -6.77 -14.92 -2.62
C PHE A 82 -6.45 -16.06 -1.64
N ALA A 83 -5.21 -16.53 -1.67
CA ALA A 83 -4.74 -17.61 -0.82
C ALA A 83 -4.38 -17.14 0.60
N ASP A 84 -3.88 -15.91 0.72
CA ASP A 84 -3.33 -15.34 1.94
C ASP A 84 -3.32 -13.81 1.92
N ASP A 85 -2.90 -13.21 3.03
CA ASP A 85 -2.78 -11.75 3.19
C ASP A 85 -1.76 -11.12 2.23
N PHE A 86 -0.75 -11.89 1.78
CA PHE A 86 0.21 -11.42 0.77
C PHE A 86 -0.49 -11.16 -0.56
N GLU A 87 -1.29 -12.10 -1.05
CA GLU A 87 -2.00 -11.96 -2.32
C GLU A 87 -3.00 -10.78 -2.26
N VAL A 88 -3.71 -10.59 -1.14
CA VAL A 88 -4.62 -9.44 -0.96
C VAL A 88 -3.85 -8.13 -0.92
N ALA A 89 -2.82 -8.03 -0.08
CA ALA A 89 -2.07 -6.80 0.13
C ALA A 89 -1.33 -6.37 -1.14
N THR A 90 -0.70 -7.30 -1.87
CA THR A 90 -0.04 -6.99 -3.14
C THR A 90 -1.05 -6.60 -4.22
N ALA A 91 -2.21 -7.25 -4.29
CA ALA A 91 -3.27 -6.86 -5.23
C ALA A 91 -3.76 -5.43 -4.97
N VAL A 92 -3.94 -5.03 -3.71
CA VAL A 92 -4.37 -3.67 -3.35
C VAL A 92 -3.27 -2.65 -3.59
N LEU A 93 -2.06 -2.88 -3.06
CA LEU A 93 -0.94 -1.94 -3.17
C LEU A 93 -0.49 -1.75 -4.63
N SER A 94 -0.59 -2.78 -5.47
CA SER A 94 -0.27 -2.67 -6.90
C SER A 94 -1.22 -1.77 -7.70
N ARG A 95 -2.38 -1.38 -7.14
CA ARG A 95 -3.33 -0.45 -7.77
C ARG A 95 -3.10 0.99 -7.32
N LEU A 96 -2.27 1.22 -6.31
CA LEU A 96 -1.81 2.55 -5.92
C LEU A 96 -0.62 2.95 -6.82
N LYS A 97 -0.82 3.99 -7.63
CA LYS A 97 0.13 4.44 -8.67
C LYS A 97 0.36 5.93 -8.59
N GLY A 98 1.09 6.47 -9.55
CA GLY A 98 1.34 7.90 -9.64
C GLY A 98 2.26 8.43 -8.53
N PRO A 99 2.47 9.76 -8.50
CA PRO A 99 3.49 10.38 -7.67
C PRO A 99 3.18 10.36 -6.17
N VAL A 100 1.90 10.26 -5.79
CA VAL A 100 1.48 10.29 -4.37
C VAL A 100 1.20 8.87 -3.87
N ALA A 101 0.19 8.20 -4.42
CA ALA A 101 -0.18 6.87 -3.95
C ALA A 101 0.86 5.79 -4.30
N GLY A 102 1.54 5.92 -5.43
CA GLY A 102 2.61 5.00 -5.85
C GLY A 102 3.83 5.04 -4.93
N ARG A 103 4.22 6.22 -4.42
CA ARG A 103 5.31 6.33 -3.43
C ARG A 103 4.95 5.64 -2.12
N TYR A 104 3.72 5.86 -1.65
CA TYR A 104 3.21 5.16 -0.48
C TYR A 104 3.27 3.64 -0.67
N ALA A 105 2.74 3.13 -1.80
CA ALA A 105 2.76 1.69 -2.08
C ALA A 105 4.17 1.13 -2.20
N GLN A 106 5.11 1.88 -2.79
CA GLN A 106 6.50 1.46 -2.88
C GLN A 106 7.12 1.29 -1.49
N VAL A 107 6.97 2.27 -0.61
CA VAL A 107 7.49 2.20 0.77
C VAL A 107 6.83 1.06 1.52
N ARG A 108 5.50 0.94 1.43
CA ARG A 108 4.75 -0.08 2.16
C ARG A 108 5.08 -1.50 1.70
N LEU A 109 5.21 -1.73 0.39
CA LEU A 109 5.68 -3.02 -0.14
C LEU A 109 7.08 -3.35 0.37
N GLN A 110 8.01 -2.39 0.35
CA GLN A 110 9.38 -2.60 0.82
C GLN A 110 9.43 -2.98 2.31
N GLU A 111 8.62 -2.34 3.15
CA GLU A 111 8.48 -2.67 4.56
C GLU A 111 7.96 -4.10 4.76
N CYS A 112 6.91 -4.50 4.03
CA CYS A 112 6.36 -5.85 4.12
C CYS A 112 7.39 -6.91 3.71
N TYR A 113 8.13 -6.67 2.62
CA TYR A 113 9.21 -7.58 2.18
C TYR A 113 10.36 -7.66 3.18
N THR A 114 10.75 -6.54 3.80
CA THR A 114 11.83 -6.51 4.79
C THR A 114 11.41 -7.21 6.09
N ALA A 115 10.16 -7.00 6.52
CA ALA A 115 9.62 -7.60 7.74
C ALA A 115 9.24 -9.07 7.57
N GLY A 116 8.95 -9.52 6.34
CA GLY A 116 8.38 -10.84 6.08
C GLY A 116 6.95 -11.01 6.59
N VAL A 117 6.26 -9.90 6.90
CA VAL A 117 4.90 -9.89 7.45
C VAL A 117 4.02 -9.01 6.57
N TRP A 118 2.85 -9.53 6.23
CA TRP A 118 1.87 -8.88 5.37
C TRP A 118 0.66 -8.44 6.19
N PRO A 119 0.13 -7.23 5.95
CA PRO A 119 -1.03 -6.75 6.68
C PRO A 119 -2.28 -7.52 6.26
N THR A 120 -3.19 -7.74 7.21
CA THR A 120 -4.53 -8.22 6.89
C THR A 120 -5.28 -7.19 6.04
N TRP A 121 -6.35 -7.61 5.38
CA TRP A 121 -7.22 -6.70 4.64
C TRP A 121 -7.78 -5.55 5.52
N ASP A 122 -8.16 -5.84 6.77
CA ASP A 122 -8.73 -4.83 7.67
C ASP A 122 -7.68 -3.82 8.15
N ASP A 123 -6.45 -4.27 8.41
CA ASP A 123 -5.33 -3.39 8.73
C ASP A 123 -5.01 -2.47 7.55
N LEU A 124 -4.95 -3.03 6.35
CA LEU A 124 -4.67 -2.28 5.13
C LEU A 124 -5.77 -1.26 4.83
N LYS A 125 -7.04 -1.62 5.05
CA LYS A 125 -8.18 -0.71 4.93
C LYS A 125 -8.04 0.49 5.87
N THR A 126 -7.71 0.22 7.14
CA THR A 126 -7.52 1.26 8.16
C THR A 126 -6.37 2.19 7.79
N GLU A 127 -5.27 1.63 7.32
CA GLU A 127 -4.08 2.38 6.93
C GLU A 127 -4.34 3.28 5.71
N ILE A 128 -4.92 2.74 4.63
CA ILE A 128 -5.23 3.51 3.41
C ILE A 128 -6.24 4.62 3.70
N GLU A 129 -7.29 4.34 4.49
CA GLU A 129 -8.24 5.38 4.89
C GLU A 129 -7.56 6.48 5.70
N LYS A 130 -6.63 6.15 6.60
CA LYS A 130 -5.88 7.15 7.37
C LYS A 130 -5.08 8.10 6.47
N TYR A 131 -4.50 7.60 5.38
CA TYR A 131 -3.65 8.42 4.49
C TYR A 131 -4.45 9.21 3.44
N PHE A 132 -5.46 8.59 2.84
CA PHE A 132 -6.09 9.12 1.61
C PHE A 132 -7.53 9.60 1.79
N LYS A 133 -8.22 9.20 2.87
CA LYS A 133 -9.59 9.66 3.12
C LYS A 133 -9.58 11.17 3.34
N PRO A 134 -10.43 11.94 2.63
CA PRO A 134 -10.58 13.35 2.90
C PRO A 134 -11.00 13.57 4.36
N GLN A 135 -10.15 14.20 5.17
CA GLN A 135 -10.59 14.68 6.48
C GLN A 135 -11.52 15.87 6.25
N ALA A 136 -12.79 15.71 6.61
CA ALA A 136 -13.86 16.68 6.40
C ALA A 136 -13.55 18.08 7.00
N GLU A 137 -12.68 18.14 8.01
CA GLU A 137 -12.39 19.37 8.75
C GLU A 137 -11.11 20.09 8.29
N ARG A 138 -10.24 19.45 7.49
CA ARG A 138 -8.92 20.01 7.16
C ARG A 138 -8.74 20.47 5.72
N ASN A 139 -9.72 20.23 4.85
CA ASN A 139 -9.61 20.52 3.42
C ASN A 139 -10.79 21.33 2.86
N MET A 140 -11.61 22.01 3.68
CA MET A 140 -12.43 23.06 3.08
C MET A 140 -11.47 24.17 2.64
N ARG A 141 -11.53 24.54 1.36
CA ARG A 141 -10.77 25.67 0.84
C ARG A 141 -11.17 26.91 1.65
N THR A 142 -10.23 27.76 2.04
CA THR A 142 -10.54 28.94 2.87
C THR A 142 -11.63 29.81 2.23
N ASP A 143 -11.64 29.91 0.89
CA ASP A 143 -12.68 30.61 0.12
C ASP A 143 -14.05 29.92 0.19
N ASP A 144 -14.12 28.58 0.19
CA ASP A 144 -15.39 27.85 0.39
C ASP A 144 -15.93 28.06 1.80
N PHE A 145 -15.05 28.08 2.81
CA PHE A 145 -15.41 28.40 4.19
C PHE A 145 -15.97 29.81 4.30
N VAL A 146 -15.26 30.80 3.77
CA VAL A 146 -15.64 32.22 3.82
C VAL A 146 -16.96 32.45 3.07
N THR A 147 -17.13 31.86 1.89
CA THR A 147 -18.35 31.99 1.09
C THR A 147 -19.55 31.39 1.83
N ARG A 148 -19.40 30.19 2.41
CA ARG A 148 -20.48 29.54 3.16
C ARG A 148 -20.80 30.28 4.46
N PHE A 149 -19.78 30.78 5.15
CA PHE A 149 -19.95 31.57 6.35
C PHE A 149 -20.72 32.88 6.07
N LEU A 150 -20.34 33.59 5.00
CA LEU A 150 -21.00 34.84 4.60
C LEU A 150 -22.47 34.61 4.20
N ALA A 151 -22.76 33.54 3.47
CA ALA A 151 -24.13 33.19 3.13
C ALA A 151 -24.98 32.93 4.38
N LEU A 152 -24.43 32.22 5.38
CA LEU A 152 -25.10 31.95 6.64
C LEU A 152 -25.27 33.21 7.50
N SER A 153 -24.28 34.12 7.53
CA SER A 153 -24.40 35.37 8.28
C SER A 153 -25.50 36.26 7.71
N ILE A 154 -25.63 36.33 6.38
CA ILE A 154 -26.72 37.06 5.71
C ILE A 154 -28.08 36.40 6.00
N GLN A 155 -28.17 35.08 5.87
CA GLN A 155 -29.41 34.34 6.12
C GLN A 155 -29.87 34.44 7.59
N GLY A 156 -28.93 34.47 8.53
CA GLY A 156 -29.19 34.61 9.96
C GLY A 156 -29.39 36.05 10.43
N GLY A 157 -29.22 37.06 9.56
CA GLY A 157 -29.29 38.47 9.93
C GLY A 157 -28.18 38.92 10.89
N LEU A 158 -27.01 38.27 10.83
CA LEU A 158 -25.85 38.60 11.65
C LEU A 158 -25.22 39.93 11.19
N GLY A 159 -25.03 40.85 12.14
CA GLY A 159 -24.23 42.06 11.91
C GLY A 159 -22.75 41.74 11.72
N ASN A 160 -22.04 42.57 10.96
CA ASN A 160 -20.62 42.34 10.60
C ASN A 160 -19.71 42.18 11.82
N GLU A 161 -19.91 42.98 12.87
CA GLU A 161 -19.13 42.92 14.12
C GLU A 161 -19.25 41.53 14.76
N HIS A 162 -20.48 41.04 14.89
CA HIS A 162 -20.73 39.73 15.49
C HIS A 162 -20.28 38.56 14.58
N ALA A 163 -20.31 38.77 13.26
CA ALA A 163 -19.79 37.81 12.29
C ALA A 163 -18.25 37.69 12.39
N VAL A 164 -17.54 38.80 12.59
CA VAL A 164 -16.09 38.81 12.81
C VAL A 164 -15.72 38.11 14.11
N GLU A 165 -16.39 38.42 15.22
CA GLU A 165 -16.15 37.73 16.51
C GLU A 165 -16.32 36.21 16.42
N LEU A 166 -17.35 35.75 15.70
CA LEU A 166 -17.59 34.32 15.50
C LEU A 166 -16.52 33.69 14.61
N LEU A 167 -16.02 34.39 13.59
CA LEU A 167 -14.90 33.92 12.78
C LEU A 167 -13.64 33.77 13.63
N GLU A 168 -13.27 34.81 14.37
CA GLU A 168 -12.06 34.82 15.20
C GLU A 168 -12.08 33.72 16.26
N ARG A 169 -13.24 33.47 16.88
CA ARG A 169 -13.38 32.43 17.91
C ARG A 169 -13.31 31.00 17.36
N ASN A 170 -13.60 30.80 16.07
CA ASN A 170 -13.69 29.47 15.46
C ASN A 170 -12.59 29.18 14.43
N VAL A 171 -11.76 30.17 14.08
CA VAL A 171 -10.58 29.99 13.23
C VAL A 171 -9.42 29.43 14.06
N ASN A 172 -8.50 28.71 13.40
CA ASN A 172 -7.29 28.20 14.04
C ASN A 172 -6.51 29.37 14.68
N PRO A 173 -6.16 29.31 15.98
CA PRO A 173 -5.48 30.41 16.68
C PRO A 173 -4.24 30.93 15.97
N ARG A 174 -3.49 30.05 15.28
CA ARG A 174 -2.30 30.44 14.51
C ARG A 174 -2.60 31.35 13.32
N ILE A 175 -3.78 31.21 12.70
CA ILE A 175 -4.21 32.06 11.59
C ILE A 175 -4.68 33.41 12.13
N ALA A 176 -5.42 33.41 13.24
CA ALA A 176 -5.82 34.64 13.92
C ALA A 176 -4.59 35.46 14.33
N GLU A 177 -3.59 34.82 14.96
CA GLU A 177 -2.31 35.45 15.31
C GLU A 177 -1.59 36.04 14.09
N GLN A 178 -1.58 35.36 12.94
CA GLN A 178 -0.94 35.87 11.72
C GLN A 178 -1.63 37.10 11.14
N ILE A 179 -2.96 37.24 11.28
CA ILE A 179 -3.70 38.43 10.82
C ILE A 179 -3.27 39.65 11.64
N TYR A 180 -3.18 39.49 12.96
CA TYR A 180 -2.81 40.58 13.88
C TYR A 180 -1.31 40.93 13.89
N LEU A 181 -0.45 40.01 13.45
CA LEU A 181 1.00 40.23 13.34
C LEU A 181 1.41 40.93 12.03
N GLN A 182 0.52 41.06 11.03
CA GLN A 182 0.82 41.78 9.78
C GLN A 182 0.63 43.30 9.88
N ASP A 183 0.05 43.80 10.98
CA ASP A 183 -0.22 45.24 11.21
C ASP A 183 0.81 45.94 12.14
N THR A 184 1.96 45.29 12.41
CA THR A 184 3.14 45.87 13.12
C THR A 184 4.36 45.90 12.23
#